data_AF-A0AAU6F0J6-F1
#
_entry.id   AF-A0AAU6F0J6-F1
#
_cell.length_a   1.000
_cell.length_b   1.000
_cell.length_c   1.000
_cell.angle_alpha   90.00
_cell.angle_beta   90.00
_cell.angle_gamma   90.00
#
_symmetry.space_group_name_H-M   'P 1'
#
loop_
_entity.id
_entity.type
_entity.pdbx_description
1 polymer ?
#
loop_
_entity_poly.entity_id
_entity_poly.type
_entity_poly.pdbx_seq_one_letter_code
_entity_poly.pdbx_strand_id
1 'polypeptide(L)' 'MVVAWGKQRTQRLAGLSPAALYVDDATGAVHHATMLLTHGLPLDLPKGDRPSTVVQLTRQ' A
#
# COMPACT_ATOMS: atom_id res chain seq x y z
N MET A 1 -0.46 12.05 -21.78
CA MET A 1 -0.44 11.21 -20.57
C MET A 1 -1.12 11.99 -19.46
N VAL A 2 -2.42 11.77 -19.22
CA VAL A 2 -3.18 12.51 -18.20
C VAL A 2 -2.91 11.82 -16.87
N VAL A 3 -2.10 12.41 -16.01
CA VAL A 3 -1.99 11.99 -14.61
C VAL A 3 -3.31 12.37 -13.96
N ALA A 4 -4.27 11.46 -13.93
CA ALA A 4 -5.49 11.65 -13.15
C ALA A 4 -5.07 11.52 -11.68
N TRP A 5 -4.87 12.65 -11.00
CA TRP A 5 -4.57 12.66 -9.56
C TRP A 5 -5.68 11.90 -8.83
N GLY A 6 -5.32 10.71 -8.32
CA GLY A 6 -6.20 9.83 -7.58
C GLY A 6 -6.50 10.36 -6.18
N LYS A 7 -7.40 9.69 -5.45
CA LYS A 7 -7.59 9.96 -4.03
C LYS A 7 -6.64 9.08 -3.24
N GLN A 8 -5.75 9.69 -2.45
CA GLN A 8 -4.93 8.94 -1.50
C GLN A 8 -5.80 8.46 -0.33
N ARG A 9 -5.73 7.17 -0.02
CA ARG A 9 -6.35 6.57 1.16
C ARG A 9 -5.34 5.74 1.91
N THR A 10 -5.34 5.84 3.23
CA THR A 10 -4.47 5.02 4.06
C THR A 10 -5.20 3.78 4.52
N GLN A 11 -4.63 2.60 4.27
CA GLN A 11 -5.19 1.31 4.68
C GLN A 11 -4.26 0.62 5.68
N ARG A 12 -4.70 0.47 6.92
CA ARG A 12 -3.97 -0.34 7.90
C ARG A 12 -4.11 -1.82 7.57
N LEU A 13 -3.00 -2.54 7.68
CA LEU A 13 -2.95 -3.97 7.45
C LEU A 13 -3.03 -4.71 8.80
N ALA A 14 -3.30 -6.01 8.73
CA ALA A 14 -3.36 -6.90 9.88
C ALA A 14 -2.68 -8.22 9.53
N GLY A 15 -2.31 -9.00 10.56
CA GLY A 15 -1.72 -10.34 10.38
C GLY A 15 -0.27 -10.36 9.89
N LEU A 16 0.42 -9.23 9.89
CA LEU A 16 1.84 -9.15 9.52
C LEU A 16 2.74 -9.51 10.71
N SER A 17 3.91 -10.09 10.43
CA SER A 17 4.95 -10.30 11.45
C SER A 17 5.64 -8.97 11.78
N PRO A 18 5.55 -8.41 13.01
CA PRO A 18 5.96 -7.02 13.29
C PRO A 18 7.44 -6.70 13.01
N ALA A 19 8.33 -7.69 13.13
CA ALA A 19 9.76 -7.54 12.88
C ALA A 19 10.14 -7.71 11.40
N ALA A 20 9.20 -8.09 10.53
CA ALA A 20 9.48 -8.34 9.12
C ALA A 20 9.48 -7.07 8.28
N LEU A 21 10.21 -7.15 7.16
CA LEU A 21 10.15 -6.19 6.07
C LEU A 21 9.27 -6.75 4.96
N TYR A 22 8.50 -5.87 4.34
CA TYR A 22 7.67 -6.17 3.18
C TYR A 22 8.05 -5.22 2.05
N VAL A 23 8.19 -5.76 0.84
CA VAL A 23 8.52 -4.99 -0.36
C VAL A 23 7.30 -4.93 -1.25
N ASP A 24 6.93 -3.72 -1.69
CA ASP A 24 5.97 -3.53 -2.76
C ASP A 24 6.59 -3.96 -4.09
N ASP A 25 6.05 -5.02 -4.69
CA ASP A 25 6.58 -5.59 -5.93
C ASP A 25 6.45 -4.63 -7.13
N ALA A 26 5.50 -3.68 -7.09
CA ALA A 26 5.29 -2.73 -8.19
C ALA A 26 6.27 -1.55 -8.14
N THR A 27 6.63 -1.09 -6.94
CA THR A 27 7.44 0.12 -6.74
C THR A 27 8.85 -0.15 -6.19
N GLY A 28 9.08 -1.35 -5.66
CA GLY A 28 10.29 -1.70 -4.92
C GLY A 28 10.38 -1.05 -3.53
N ALA A 29 9.33 -0.37 -3.06
CA ALA A 29 9.34 0.30 -1.77
C ALA A 29 9.38 -0.72 -0.62
N VAL A 30 10.27 -0.48 0.35
CA VAL A 30 10.41 -1.31 1.55
C VAL A 30 9.57 -0.71 2.69
N HIS A 31 8.76 -1.55 3.32
CA HIS A 31 7.89 -1.18 4.43
C HIS A 31 8.15 -2.06 5.65
N HIS A 32 8.32 -1.43 6.81
CA HIS A 32 8.32 -2.14 8.08
C HIS A 32 6.90 -2.59 8.43
N ALA A 33 6.75 -3.86 8.83
CA ALA A 33 5.45 -4.40 9.22
C ALA A 33 4.78 -3.59 10.34
N THR A 34 5.53 -3.14 11.35
CA THR A 34 5.00 -2.25 12.41
C THR A 34 4.36 -1.00 11.82
N MET A 35 4.97 -0.37 10.81
CA MET A 35 4.40 0.83 10.17
C MET A 35 3.11 0.50 9.41
N LEU A 36 3.07 -0.63 8.72
CA LEU A 36 1.85 -1.09 8.02
C LEU A 36 0.71 -1.43 8.98
N LEU A 37 1.04 -1.91 10.17
CA LEU A 37 0.09 -2.21 11.24
C LEU A 37 -0.44 -0.93 11.91
N THR A 38 0.44 0.02 12.23
CA THR A 38 0.06 1.22 13.02
C THR A 38 -0.42 2.39 12.15
N HIS A 39 0.31 2.69 11.07
CA HIS A 39 0.06 3.85 10.21
C HIS A 39 -0.69 3.45 8.94
N GLY A 40 -0.44 2.26 8.42
CA GLY A 40 -1.05 1.75 7.21
C GLY A 40 -0.32 2.14 5.93
N LEU A 41 -0.75 1.54 4.82
CA LEU A 41 -0.21 1.74 3.49
C LEU A 41 -0.98 2.87 2.79
N PRO A 42 -0.32 3.92 2.29
CA PRO A 42 -0.94 4.88 1.39
C PRO A 42 -1.25 4.21 0.05
N LEU A 43 -2.52 4.28 -0.35
CA LEU A 43 -3.04 3.74 -1.59
C LEU A 43 -3.56 4.87 -2.47
N ASP A 44 -3.12 4.90 -3.71
CA ASP A 44 -3.69 5.75 -4.73
C ASP A 44 -4.85 5.04 -5.41
N LEU A 45 -6.04 5.61 -5.27
CA LEU A 45 -7.22 5.14 -6.00
C LEU A 45 -7.41 5.99 -7.26
N PRO A 46 -7.60 5.37 -8.44
CA PRO A 46 -7.93 6.11 -9.65
C PRO A 46 -9.26 6.87 -9.49
N LYS A 47 -9.47 7.91 -10.30
CA LYS A 47 -10.76 8.59 -10.37
C LYS A 47 -11.83 7.67 -10.98
N GLY A 48 -13.04 7.71 -10.45
CA GLY A 48 -14.18 6.94 -10.95
C GLY A 48 -15.18 6.63 -9.84
N ASP A 49 -16.32 6.03 -10.20
CA ASP A 49 -17.43 5.79 -9.27
C ASP A 49 -17.19 4.57 -8.35
N ARG A 50 -16.42 3.58 -8.82
CA ARG A 50 -16.07 2.36 -8.07
C ARG A 50 -14.60 1.98 -8.29
N PRO A 51 -13.64 2.83 -7.88
CA PRO A 51 -12.24 2.57 -8.11
C PRO A 51 -11.71 1.50 -7.14
N SER A 52 -10.83 0.65 -7.66
CA SER A 52 -10.07 -0.32 -6.88
C SER A 52 -8.59 -0.26 -7.25
N THR A 53 -7.75 -0.73 -6.34
CA THR A 53 -6.31 -0.90 -6.56
C THR A 53 -5.85 -2.17 -5.85
N VAL A 54 -4.78 -2.79 -6.35
CA VAL A 54 -4.17 -3.99 -5.77
C VAL A 54 -2.69 -3.71 -5.57
N VAL A 55 -2.19 -3.99 -4.37
CA VAL A 55 -0.76 -3.90 -4.04
C VAL A 55 -0.30 -5.27 -3.57
N GLN A 56 0.79 -5.75 -4.17
CA GLN A 56 1.40 -7.01 -3.78
C GLN A 56 2.63 -6.72 -2.92
N LEU A 57 2.63 -7.28 -1.71
CA LEU A 57 3.71 -7.12 -0.74
C LEU A 57 4.40 -8.47 -0.53
N THR A 58 5.68 -8.56 -0.85
CA THR A 58 6.50 -9.75 -0.63
C THR A 58 7.33 -9.60 0.64
N ARG A 59 7.28 -10.60 1.52
CA ARG A 59 8.13 -10.62 2.72
C ARG A 59 9.59 -10.85 2.32
N GLN A 60 10.50 -10.08 2.90
CA GLN A 60 11.95 -10.32 2.84
C GLN A 60 12.50 -10.94 4.12
#